data_AF-A0A0V8JFD6-F1
#
_entry.id   AF-A0A0V8JFD6-F1
#
_cell.length_a   1.000
_cell.length_b   1.000
_cell.length_c   1.000
_cell.angle_alpha   90.00
_cell.angle_beta   90.00
_cell.angle_gamma   90.00
#
_symmetry.space_group_name_H-M   'P 1'
#
loop_
_entity.id
_entity.type
_entity.pdbx_description
1 polymer ?
#
loop_
_entity_poly.entity_id
_entity_poly.type
_entity_poly.pdbx_seq_one_letter_code
_entity_poly.pdbx_strand_id
1 'polypeptide(L)'
;MKELSEDGFTLIEMMIVLLIISVLLLIALPSMAKNLGVAKDIGCKATIDLVQGQVGAYEAEKGTKLTDLSTLVTEDYVDTVKCPSGKALELQNGVVVEAGN
;
A
#
# COMPACT_ATOMS: atom_id res chain seq x y z
N MET A 1 32.64 25.06 47.50
CA MET A 1 31.86 24.77 46.28
C MET A 1 32.33 23.43 45.76
N LYS A 2 31.41 22.48 45.56
CA LYS A 2 31.71 21.12 45.08
C LYS A 2 31.59 21.18 43.56
N GLU A 3 32.72 21.11 42.87
CA GLU A 3 32.75 20.95 41.41
C GLU A 3 32.11 19.59 41.08
N LEU A 4 31.00 19.61 40.35
CA LEU A 4 30.39 18.42 39.78
C LEU A 4 31.18 18.12 38.50
N SER A 5 31.98 17.06 38.51
CA SER A 5 32.67 16.55 37.33
C SER A 5 31.64 15.95 36.36
N GLU A 6 31.23 16.71 35.35
CA GLU A 6 30.51 16.20 34.18
C GLU A 6 31.51 15.56 33.19
N ASP A 7 32.09 14.42 33.60
CA ASP A 7 32.85 13.56 32.69
C ASP A 7 31.87 12.60 31.98
N GLY A 8 31.29 13.05 30.86
CA GLY A 8 30.32 12.22 30.15
C GLY A 8 29.78 12.84 28.88
N PHE A 9 30.66 13.13 27.91
CA PHE A 9 30.29 13.22 26.49
C PHE A 9 31.58 13.20 25.64
N THR A 10 32.21 12.03 25.52
CA THR A 10 33.39 11.91 24.65
C THR A 10 32.96 11.84 23.19
N LEU A 11 33.81 12.30 22.27
CA LEU A 11 33.57 12.13 20.82
C LEU A 11 33.39 10.65 20.46
N ILE A 12 34.14 9.76 21.15
CA ILE A 12 34.06 8.30 20.96
C ILE A 12 32.68 7.77 21.33
N GLU A 13 32.07 8.27 22.40
CA GLU A 13 30.72 7.87 22.84
C GLU A 13 29.68 8.21 21.77
N MET A 14 29.73 9.41 21.21
CA MET A 14 28.85 9.80 20.09
C MET A 14 29.09 8.97 18.83
N MET A 15 30.34 8.58 18.53
CA MET A 15 30.64 7.70 17.40
C MET A 15 30.02 6.31 17.58
N ILE A 16 30.10 5.73 18.79
CA ILE A 16 29.49 4.43 19.10
C ILE A 16 27.97 4.50 19.00
N VAL A 17 27.36 5.58 19.50
CA VAL A 17 25.90 5.79 19.41
C VAL A 17 25.45 5.87 17.95
N LEU A 18 26.14 6.66 17.12
CA LEU A 18 25.82 6.77 15.69
C LEU A 18 26.00 5.44 14.96
N LEU A 19 27.03 4.66 15.31
CA LEU A 19 27.23 3.31 14.78
C LEU A 19 26.05 2.41 15.12
N ILE A 20 25.59 2.38 16.37
CA ILE A 20 24.43 1.57 16.79
C ILE A 20 23.17 2.01 16.05
N ILE A 21 22.87 3.32 16.00
CA ILE A 21 21.70 3.86 15.30
C ILE A 21 21.74 3.48 13.81
N SER A 22 22.90 3.57 13.15
CA SER A 22 23.04 3.20 11.75
C SER A 22 22.69 1.73 11.47
N VAL A 23 23.13 0.82 12.33
CA VAL A 23 22.82 -0.62 12.21
C VAL A 23 21.32 -0.86 12.43
N LEU A 24 20.71 -0.19 13.41
CA LEU A 24 19.27 -0.28 13.67
C LEU A 24 18.46 0.22 12.47
N LEU A 25 18.86 1.33 11.84
CA LEU A 25 18.20 1.86 10.65
C LEU A 25 18.30 0.90 9.45
N LEU A 26 19.47 0.28 9.24
CA LEU A 26 19.66 -0.72 8.18
C LEU A 26 18.73 -1.93 8.34
N ILE A 27 18.40 -2.33 9.57
CA ILE A 27 17.46 -3.43 9.83
C ILE A 27 16.00 -2.95 9.72
N ALA A 28 15.69 -1.74 10.20
CA ALA A 28 14.33 -1.22 10.25
C ALA A 28 13.77 -0.87 8.86
N LEU A 29 14.57 -0.20 8.01
CA LEU A 29 14.15 0.25 6.68
C LEU A 29 13.62 -0.88 5.76
N PRO A 30 14.33 -2.01 5.54
CA PRO A 30 13.84 -3.07 4.67
C PRO A 30 12.56 -3.73 5.22
N SER A 31 12.45 -3.84 6.55
CA SER A 31 11.25 -4.38 7.21
C SER A 31 10.02 -3.51 6.95
N MET A 32 10.15 -2.19 7.13
CA MET A 32 9.06 -1.24 6.86
C MET A 32 8.65 -1.23 5.38
N ALA A 33 9.61 -1.21 4.46
CA ALA A 33 9.33 -1.24 3.03
C ALA A 33 8.58 -2.51 2.61
N LYS A 34 8.98 -3.68 3.14
CA LYS A 34 8.29 -4.95 2.91
C LYS A 34 6.85 -4.93 3.41
N ASN A 35 6.62 -4.45 4.64
CA ASN A 35 5.28 -4.39 5.23
C ASN A 35 4.35 -3.46 4.45
N LEU A 36 4.88 -2.34 3.94
CA LEU A 36 4.12 -1.44 3.06
C LEU A 36 3.73 -2.11 1.73
N GLY A 37 4.63 -2.91 1.14
CA GLY A 37 4.33 -3.70 -0.06
C GLY A 37 3.19 -4.68 0.19
N VAL A 38 3.29 -5.49 1.25
CA VAL A 38 2.26 -6.46 1.64
C VAL A 38 0.91 -5.79 1.89
N ALA A 39 0.90 -4.65 2.58
CA ALA A 39 -0.33 -3.88 2.83
C ALA A 39 -0.98 -3.39 1.52
N LYS A 40 -0.16 -2.94 0.55
CA LYS A 40 -0.65 -2.53 -0.78
C LYS A 40 -1.22 -3.71 -1.58
N ASP A 41 -0.59 -4.88 -1.52
CA ASP A 41 -1.06 -6.08 -2.22
C ASP A 41 -2.39 -6.59 -1.63
N ILE A 42 -2.51 -6.64 -0.29
CA ILE A 42 -3.76 -7.00 0.39
C ILE A 42 -4.85 -5.98 0.06
N GLY A 43 -4.51 -4.69 0.09
CA GLY A 43 -5.43 -3.61 -0.29
C GLY A 43 -5.91 -3.77 -1.74
N CYS A 44 -5.01 -4.08 -2.67
CA CYS A 44 -5.36 -4.31 -4.08
C CYS A 44 -6.30 -5.50 -4.25
N LYS A 45 -6.04 -6.62 -3.55
CA LYS A 45 -6.94 -7.78 -3.56
C LYS A 45 -8.34 -7.43 -3.05
N ALA A 46 -8.43 -6.69 -1.95
CA ALA A 46 -9.71 -6.24 -1.42
C ALA A 46 -10.44 -5.29 -2.40
N THR A 47 -9.72 -4.41 -3.09
CA THR A 47 -10.29 -3.55 -4.14
C THR A 47 -10.83 -4.38 -5.31
N ILE A 48 -10.10 -5.42 -5.75
CA ILE A 48 -10.58 -6.33 -6.80
C ILE A 48 -11.90 -6.98 -6.38
N ASP A 49 -11.96 -7.54 -5.17
CA ASP A 49 -13.17 -8.20 -4.67
C ASP A 49 -14.35 -7.22 -4.55
N LEU A 50 -14.10 -5.98 -4.09
CA LEU A 50 -15.10 -4.91 -4.01
C LEU A 50 -15.64 -4.54 -5.40
N VAL A 51 -14.74 -4.25 -6.34
CA VAL A 51 -15.10 -3.85 -7.71
C VAL A 51 -15.82 -5.01 -8.42
N GLN A 52 -15.39 -6.26 -8.23
CA GLN A 52 -16.09 -7.43 -8.74
C GLN A 52 -17.53 -7.53 -8.21
N GLY A 53 -17.74 -7.20 -6.93
CA GLY A 53 -19.08 -7.08 -6.36
C GLY A 53 -19.93 -6.01 -7.04
N GLN A 54 -19.31 -4.87 -7.36
CA GLN A 54 -19.98 -3.77 -8.07
C GLN A 54 -20.27 -4.11 -9.54
N VAL A 55 -19.41 -4.87 -10.21
CA VAL A 55 -19.71 -5.45 -11.53
C VAL A 55 -20.99 -6.28 -11.44
N GLY A 56 -21.07 -7.17 -10.45
CA GLY A 56 -22.28 -7.98 -10.23
C GLY A 56 -23.53 -7.15 -9.94
N ALA A 57 -23.40 -6.07 -9.16
CA ALA A 57 -24.50 -5.16 -8.87
C ALA A 57 -25.00 -4.44 -10.14
N TYR A 58 -24.07 -3.94 -10.97
CA TYR A 58 -24.40 -3.31 -12.25
C TYR A 58 -25.11 -4.29 -13.20
N GLU A 59 -24.60 -5.51 -13.34
CA GLU A 59 -25.21 -6.53 -14.20
C GLU A 59 -26.61 -6.94 -13.70
N ALA A 60 -26.82 -6.96 -12.38
CA ALA A 60 -28.12 -7.23 -11.79
C ALA A 60 -29.14 -6.09 -12.00
N GLU A 61 -28.69 -4.83 -11.97
CA GLU A 61 -29.56 -3.68 -12.16
C GLU A 61 -29.92 -3.45 -13.64
N LYS A 62 -28.93 -3.46 -14.53
CA LYS A 62 -29.13 -3.16 -15.97
C LYS A 62 -29.54 -4.37 -16.80
N GLY A 63 -29.29 -5.58 -16.31
CA GLY A 63 -29.50 -6.82 -17.06
C GLY A 63 -28.54 -7.00 -18.24
N THR A 64 -27.49 -6.18 -18.34
CA THR A 64 -26.47 -6.23 -19.40
C THR A 64 -25.10 -6.48 -18.80
N LYS A 65 -24.29 -7.29 -19.48
CA LYS A 65 -22.91 -7.52 -19.05
C LYS A 65 -22.08 -6.24 -19.13
N LEU A 66 -21.24 -6.03 -18.12
CA LEU A 66 -20.31 -4.92 -18.12
C LEU A 66 -19.20 -5.18 -19.15
N THR A 67 -18.95 -4.21 -20.03
CA THR A 67 -17.87 -4.30 -21.03
C THR A 67 -16.62 -3.52 -20.63
N ASP A 68 -16.77 -2.51 -19.79
CA ASP A 68 -15.69 -1.60 -19.40
C ASP A 68 -15.84 -1.15 -17.95
N LEU A 69 -14.73 -1.11 -17.19
CA LEU A 69 -14.73 -0.69 -15.78
C LEU A 69 -14.93 0.82 -15.60
N SER A 70 -14.64 1.64 -16.63
CA SER A 70 -14.90 3.08 -16.57
C SER A 70 -16.38 3.40 -16.41
N THR A 71 -17.27 2.53 -16.91
CA THR A 71 -18.72 2.66 -16.72
C THR A 71 -19.09 2.66 -15.24
N LEU A 72 -18.41 1.86 -14.41
CA LEU A 72 -18.65 1.84 -12.96
C LEU A 72 -18.26 3.15 -12.28
N VAL A 73 -17.28 3.88 -12.82
CA VAL A 73 -16.89 5.20 -12.31
C VAL A 73 -17.87 6.27 -12.79
N THR A 74 -18.30 6.20 -14.05
CA THR A 74 -19.24 7.20 -14.60
C THR A 74 -20.65 7.06 -14.04
N GLU A 75 -21.07 5.85 -13.69
CA GLU A 75 -22.37 5.57 -13.06
C GLU A 75 -22.30 5.52 -11.53
N ASP A 76 -21.20 5.99 -10.93
CA ASP A 76 -21.06 6.18 -9.47
C ASP A 76 -21.15 4.87 -8.64
N TYR A 77 -20.85 3.72 -9.24
CA TYR A 77 -20.74 2.44 -8.53
C TYR A 77 -19.43 2.34 -7.73
N VAL A 78 -18.36 3.00 -8.19
CA VAL A 78 -17.05 3.03 -7.53
C VAL A 78 -16.36 4.39 -7.72
N ASP A 79 -15.65 4.85 -6.70
CA ASP A 79 -14.83 6.08 -6.78
C ASP A 79 -13.59 5.91 -7.67
N THR A 80 -13.03 4.70 -7.72
CA THR A 80 -11.78 4.42 -8.40
C THR A 80 -11.66 2.95 -8.81
N VAL A 81 -11.03 2.73 -9.97
CA VAL A 81 -10.69 1.40 -10.51
C VAL A 81 -9.18 1.17 -10.50
N LYS A 82 -8.50 1.75 -9.51
CA LYS A 82 -7.04 1.63 -9.32
C LYS A 82 -6.73 1.04 -7.97
N CYS A 83 -5.74 0.16 -7.94
CA CYS A 83 -5.21 -0.36 -6.69
C CYS A 83 -4.40 0.69 -5.92
N PRO A 84 -4.28 0.56 -4.59
CA PRO A 84 -3.38 1.39 -3.77
C PRO A 84 -1.90 1.30 -4.17
N SER A 85 -1.53 0.25 -4.89
CA SER A 85 -0.22 0.07 -5.52
C SER A 85 0.02 1.04 -6.70
N GLY A 86 -1.03 1.64 -7.24
CA GLY A 86 -1.01 2.52 -8.42
C GLY A 86 -1.31 1.81 -9.74
N LYS A 87 -1.46 0.48 -9.74
CA LYS A 87 -1.83 -0.29 -10.94
C LYS A 87 -3.32 -0.15 -11.24
N ALA A 88 -3.68 -0.12 -12.51
CA ALA A 88 -5.07 -0.10 -12.96
C ALA A 88 -5.70 -1.49 -12.83
N LEU A 89 -7.02 -1.53 -12.74
CA LEU A 89 -7.80 -2.76 -12.86
C LEU A 89 -8.35 -2.88 -14.27
N GLU A 90 -8.44 -4.12 -14.76
CA GLU A 90 -9.00 -4.49 -16.05
C GLU A 90 -10.07 -5.55 -15.88
N LEU A 91 -11.03 -5.58 -16.80
CA LEU A 91 -12.04 -6.62 -16.85
C LEU A 91 -11.63 -7.66 -17.90
N GLN A 92 -11.30 -8.87 -17.47
CA GLN A 92 -10.98 -9.99 -18.35
C GLN A 92 -12.05 -11.08 -18.20
N ASN A 93 -12.84 -11.30 -19.26
CA ASN A 93 -13.90 -12.32 -19.29
C ASN A 93 -14.93 -12.20 -18.14
N GLY A 94 -15.21 -10.98 -17.67
CA GLY A 94 -16.14 -10.73 -16.54
C GLY A 94 -15.50 -10.84 -15.15
N VAL A 95 -14.18 -11.06 -15.08
CA VAL A 95 -13.41 -11.06 -13.84
C VAL A 95 -12.51 -9.83 -13.79
N VAL A 96 -12.54 -9.13 -12.67
CA VAL A 96 -11.68 -7.97 -12.40
C VAL A 96 -10.29 -8.46 -12.04
N VAL A 97 -9.26 -7.98 -12.75
CA VAL A 97 -7.86 -8.33 -12.52
C VAL A 97 -6.97 -7.10 -12.52
N GLU A 98 -5.78 -7.22 -11.96
CA GLU A 98 -4.78 -6.15 -12.01
C GLU A 98 -4.14 -6.08 -13.41
N ALA A 99 -4.03 -4.87 -13.98
CA ALA A 99 -3.43 -4.64 -15.30
C ALA A 99 -1.97 -5.10 -15.33
N GLY A 100 -1.63 -5.95 -16.29
CA GLY A 100 -0.27 -6.48 -16.49
C GLY A 100 0.04 -7.79 -15.76
N ASN A 101 -0.99 -8.54 -15.33
CA ASN A 101 -0.88 -9.94 -14.91
C ASN A 101 -1.36 -10.89 -16.02
#